data_AF-A0A7Y1SKX9-F1
#
_entry.id   AF-A0A7Y1SKX9-F1
#
_cell.length_a   1.000
_cell.length_b   1.000
_cell.length_c   1.000
_cell.angle_alpha   90.00
_cell.angle_beta   90.00
_cell.angle_gamma   90.00
#
_symmetry.space_group_name_H-M   'P 1'
#
loop_
_entity.id
_entity.type
_entity.pdbx_description
1 polymer ?
#
loop_
_entity_poly.entity_id
_entity_poly.type
_entity_poly.pdbx_seq_one_letter_code
_entity_poly.pdbx_strand_id
1 'polypeptide(L)' 'MEIADLRKLGAEFSVGDDLYGVSLAQLNERLDVLRAEIARIHAEIDKKGAEMSKAEDFFKKR' A
#
# COMPACT_ATOMS: atom_id res chain seq x y z
N MET A 1 2.63 -12.24 5.26
CA MET A 1 3.88 -11.56 4.86
C MET A 1 4.13 -10.51 5.91
N GLU A 2 5.31 -10.53 6.53
CA GLU A 2 5.64 -9.57 7.59
C GLU A 2 5.92 -8.18 6.99
N ILE A 3 5.72 -7.10 7.77
CA ILE A 3 5.97 -5.72 7.32
C ILE A 3 7.43 -5.53 6.86
N ALA A 4 8.37 -6.24 7.52
CA ALA A 4 9.79 -6.19 7.15
C ALA A 4 10.04 -6.78 5.76
N ASP A 5 9.36 -7.87 5.40
CA ASP A 5 9.49 -8.52 4.10
C ASP A 5 8.92 -7.63 3.00
N LEU A 6 7.76 -7.02 3.25
CA LEU A 6 7.11 -6.12 2.30
C LEU A 6 7.96 -4.88 1.99
N ARG A 7 8.63 -4.32 3.01
CA ARG A 7 9.58 -3.20 2.81
C ARG A 7 10.75 -3.58 1.94
N LYS A 8 11.33 -4.76 2.17
CA LYS A 8 12.49 -5.24 1.42
C LYS A 8 12.12 -5.52 -0.04
N LEU A 9 11.06 -6.30 -0.26
CA LEU A 9 10.60 -6.69 -1.60
C LEU A 9 10.07 -5.49 -2.40
N GLY A 10 9.26 -4.64 -1.76
CA GLY A 10 8.68 -3.47 -2.42
C GLY A 10 9.71 -2.42 -2.83
N ALA A 11 10.85 -2.32 -2.12
CA ALA A 11 11.91 -1.37 -2.45
C ALA A 11 12.64 -1.70 -3.76
N GLU A 12 12.60 -2.95 -4.21
CA GLU A 12 13.23 -3.39 -5.46
C GLU A 12 12.34 -3.11 -6.69
N PHE A 13 11.08 -2.72 -6.49
CA PHE A 13 10.10 -2.54 -7.57
C PHE A 13 9.89 -1.06 -7.90
N SER A 14 10.19 -0.66 -9.13
CA SER A 14 9.88 0.67 -9.65
C SER A 14 8.77 0.65 -10.71
N VAL A 15 7.97 1.72 -10.74
CA VAL A 15 6.89 1.84 -11.74
C VAL A 15 7.51 2.11 -13.11
N GLY A 16 7.10 1.33 -14.11
CA GLY A 16 7.63 1.42 -15.47
C GLY A 16 8.95 0.68 -15.68
N ASP A 17 9.36 -0.18 -14.74
CA ASP A 17 10.47 -1.11 -14.95
C ASP A 17 10.27 -1.95 -16.21
N ASP A 18 11.36 -2.22 -16.90
CA ASP A 18 11.36 -3.24 -17.95
C ASP A 18 11.14 -4.62 -17.32
N LEU A 19 10.12 -5.33 -17.81
CA LEU A 19 9.73 -6.65 -17.35
C LEU A 19 10.19 -7.76 -18.31
N TYR A 20 10.94 -7.41 -19.34
CA TYR A 20 11.49 -8.37 -20.28
C TYR A 20 12.38 -9.39 -19.55
N GLY A 21 12.12 -10.68 -19.78
CA GLY A 21 12.85 -11.78 -19.15
C GLY A 21 12.40 -12.14 -17.73
N VAL A 22 11.41 -11.44 -17.16
CA VAL A 22 10.81 -11.82 -15.87
C VAL A 22 9.80 -12.93 -16.08
N SER A 23 9.86 -14.00 -15.27
CA SER A 23 8.92 -15.12 -15.38
C SER A 23 7.53 -14.74 -14.88
N LEU A 24 6.49 -15.46 -15.35
CA LEU A 24 5.12 -15.26 -14.90
C LEU A 24 4.95 -15.41 -13.38
N ALA A 25 5.66 -16.37 -12.77
CA ALA A 25 5.62 -16.57 -11.32
C ALA A 25 6.19 -15.36 -10.57
N GLN A 26 7.33 -14.81 -11.02
CA GLN A 26 7.94 -13.61 -10.44
C GLN A 26 7.06 -12.37 -10.63
N LEU A 27 6.38 -12.25 -11.78
CA LEU A 27 5.43 -11.17 -12.01
C LEU A 27 4.23 -11.24 -11.06
N ASN A 28 3.71 -12.44 -10.81
CA ASN A 28 2.62 -12.65 -9.84
C ASN A 28 3.07 -12.33 -8.41
N GLU A 29 4.26 -12.78 -8.01
CA GLU A 29 4.81 -12.46 -6.69
C GLU A 29 5.00 -10.94 -6.51
N ARG A 30 5.56 -10.26 -7.52
CA ARG A 30 5.68 -8.79 -7.53
C ARG A 30 4.31 -8.11 -7.40
N LEU A 31 3.30 -8.60 -8.13
CA LEU A 31 1.94 -8.08 -8.06
C LEU A 31 1.34 -8.23 -6.66
N ASP A 32 1.55 -9.38 -6.01
CA ASP A 32 1.02 -9.66 -4.68
C ASP A 32 1.64 -8.73 -3.62
N VAL A 33 2.94 -8.47 -3.70
CA VAL A 33 3.63 -7.51 -2.82
C VAL A 33 3.06 -6.09 -3.01
N LEU A 34 2.92 -5.63 -4.27
CA LEU A 34 2.39 -4.30 -4.56
C LEU A 34 0.91 -4.16 -4.12
N ARG A 35 0.10 -5.20 -4.28
CA ARG A 35 -1.29 -5.23 -3.81
C ARG A 35 -1.39 -5.14 -2.29
N ALA A 36 -0.53 -5.86 -1.59
CA ALA A 36 -0.46 -5.77 -0.13
C ALA A 36 -0.07 -4.35 0.33
N GLU A 37 0.85 -3.69 -0.38
CA GLU A 37 1.19 -2.29 -0.11
C GLU A 37 0.02 -1.33 -0.39
N ILE A 38 -0.69 -1.51 -1.50
CA ILE A 38 -1.90 -0.72 -1.80
C ILE A 38 -2.94 -0.87 -0.69
N ALA A 39 -3.18 -2.10 -0.21
CA ALA A 39 -4.12 -2.34 0.88
C ALA A 39 -3.68 -1.63 2.18
N ARG A 40 -2.38 -1.62 2.48
CA ARG A 40 -1.82 -0.89 3.62
C ARG A 40 -2.04 0.62 3.50
N ILE A 41 -1.79 1.18 2.31
CA ILE A 41 -2.00 2.60 2.05
C ILE A 41 -3.49 2.96 2.21
N HIS A 42 -4.40 2.16 1.66
CA HIS A 42 -5.84 2.37 1.85
C HIS A 42 -6.24 2.34 3.33
N ALA A 43 -5.75 1.37 4.11
CA ALA A 43 -6.05 1.30 5.53
C ALA A 43 -5.56 2.54 6.30
N GLU A 44 -4.41 3.11 5.95
CA GLU A 44 -3.91 4.33 6.55
C GLU A 44 -4.69 5.58 6.10
N ILE A 45 -5.14 5.61 4.83
CA ILE A 45 -6.05 6.66 4.33
C ILE A 45 -7.37 6.62 5.12
N ASP A 46 -7.96 5.45 5.28
CA ASP A 46 -9.24 5.27 5.98
C ASP A 46 -9.15 5.70 7.45
N LYS A 47 -8.06 5.32 8.13
CA LYS A 47 -7.79 5.76 9.52
C LYS A 47 -7.71 7.29 9.61
N LYS A 48 -6.91 7.92 8.75
CA LYS A 48 -6.75 9.38 8.75
C LYS A 48 -8.03 10.11 8.37
N GLY A 49 -8.79 9.59 7.40
CA GLY A 49 -10.09 10.12 7.02
C GLY A 49 -11.10 10.05 8.17
N ALA A 50 -11.15 8.92 8.88
CA ALA A 50 -12.01 8.76 10.06
C ALA A 50 -11.60 9.68 11.22
N GLU A 51 -10.31 9.93 11.41
CA GLU A 51 -9.81 10.89 12.40
C GLU A 51 -10.21 12.33 12.06
N MET A 52 -10.07 12.73 10.78
CA MET A 52 -10.50 14.05 10.32
C MET A 52 -12.01 14.26 10.49
N SER A 53 -12.84 13.28 10.09
CA SER A 53 -14.29 13.38 10.25
C SER A 53 -14.71 13.52 11.72
N LYS A 54 -14.07 12.78 12.64
CA LYS A 54 -14.32 12.93 14.09
C LYS A 54 -13.92 14.30 14.62
N ALA A 55 -12.82 14.86 14.12
CA ALA A 55 -12.39 16.20 14.49
C ALA A 55 -13.39 17.26 13.98
N GLU A 56 -13.82 17.16 12.72
CA GLU A 56 -14.80 18.08 12.12
C GLU A 56 -16.15 18.05 12.86
N ASP A 57 -16.63 16.87 13.25
CA ASP A 57 -17.88 16.72 14.02
C ASP A 57 -17.77 17.30 15.44
N PHE A 58 -16.58 17.27 16.04
CA PHE A 58 -16.32 17.90 17.33
C PHE A 58 -16.36 19.44 17.22
N PHE A 59 -15.81 20.01 16.15
CA PHE A 59 -15.81 21.46 15.93
C PHE A 59 -17.19 22.01 15.51
N LYS A 60 -18.01 21.24 14.77
CA LYS A 60 -19.37 21.65 14.36
C LYS A 60 -20.42 21.63 15.49
N LYS A 61 -20.15 20.97 16.61
CA LYS A 61 -21.06 20.90 17.77
C LYS A 61 -20.91 22.06 18.77
N ARG A 62 -20.09 23.08 18.46
CA ARG A 62 -20.01 24.33 19.24
C ARG A 62 -20.79 25.46 18.61
#